data_AF-A0A7X8QQA8-F1
#
_entry.id   AF-A0A7X8QQA8-F1
#
_cell.length_a   1.000
_cell.length_b   1.000
_cell.length_c   1.000
_cell.angle_alpha   90.00
_cell.angle_beta   90.00
_cell.angle_gamma   90.00
#
_symmetry.space_group_name_H-M   'P 1'
#
loop_
_entity.id
_entity.type
_entity.pdbx_description
1 polymer ?
#
loop_
_entity_poly.entity_id
_entity_poly.type
_entity_poly.pdbx_seq_one_letter_code
_entity_poly.pdbx_strand_id
1 'polypeptide(L)'
;MKIGLDVGSTTLKCVVLDDNDKLVFHSYYRHYSEIKEKTVELLRQIRDKFPQEKNFSLCVSGSAGMGLAENNGIAFIQEVYATRIAVNRLIPYTDVVIELGGEDAKILFLTDGLEVRMNGSCAGGTGAFIDQMASLLDVSLVEMNEMAKKFNKIYTIASRCGVFAKSDVQPLLNQGANKDDISASIFAAVVNQTIGGLAQGREIEGKVVYLGGPLTFFSELRESFDRILNIKGICPENSLYFVALGAAYTDLSQEVDLDEIIDKVYKYEVKEDYNSTMTLFEGKEDYDEFVRRHSSERVDYLDPTEYTGDAFLGIDAGSTTVKAAVINSDDKILYSTYLPNSGNPVPIIKSFLEDFYEKFPNIMIKSSAVTGYGEDIIKNAFDIDYGLVETIAHYTAAKKFKSDVDFIIDIGGQDIKCFKIRDGVIDNIFLNEACSSGCGSFLQTFASALDYSIEDFAKLGLESTRPVDLGSRCTVFMNSQVKQAQKDGASIEDISAGLSISVVKNALYKVIRASSADSLGKNIVVQGGTFHNDVVLRAFEKELNRNVVRPNISGLMGAYGAALFAKENAKEKTSLIKEEQLKEFVHKAKVVTCGLCNNSCKLTVNTFNNNRKFIGGNRCERPIVSKS
;
A
#
# COMPACT_ATOMS: atom_id res chain seq x y z
N MET A 1 33.19 -21.37 -19.62
CA MET A 1 32.47 -20.59 -18.58
C MET A 1 30.96 -20.93 -18.57
N LYS A 2 30.30 -20.81 -17.41
CA LYS A 2 28.87 -21.13 -17.21
C LYS A 2 28.08 -19.93 -16.71
N ILE A 3 26.92 -19.66 -17.29
CA ILE A 3 25.99 -18.60 -16.89
C ILE A 3 24.74 -19.24 -16.31
N GLY A 4 24.39 -18.83 -15.09
CA GLY A 4 23.11 -19.14 -14.49
C GLY A 4 22.29 -17.87 -14.32
N LEU A 5 21.08 -17.87 -14.88
CA LEU A 5 20.15 -16.74 -14.81
C LEU A 5 18.91 -17.14 -14.01
N ASP A 6 18.61 -16.39 -12.96
CA ASP A 6 17.37 -16.48 -12.18
C ASP A 6 16.48 -15.28 -12.50
N VAL A 7 15.47 -15.50 -13.34
CA VAL A 7 14.46 -14.50 -13.68
C VAL A 7 13.26 -14.74 -12.75
N GLY A 8 13.36 -14.16 -11.55
CA GLY A 8 12.32 -14.25 -10.52
C GLY A 8 11.10 -13.38 -10.81
N SER A 9 10.16 -13.34 -9.87
CA SER A 9 8.91 -12.57 -10.01
C SER A 9 9.08 -11.05 -9.87
N THR A 10 10.16 -10.60 -9.21
CA THR A 10 10.47 -9.18 -9.00
C THR A 10 11.93 -8.83 -9.28
N THR A 11 12.80 -9.84 -9.39
CA THR A 11 14.25 -9.66 -9.45
C THR A 11 14.88 -10.50 -10.55
N LEU A 12 15.90 -9.96 -11.19
CA LEU A 12 16.79 -10.65 -12.08
C LEU A 12 18.12 -10.87 -11.36
N LYS A 13 18.57 -12.12 -11.26
CA LYS A 13 19.86 -12.46 -10.67
C LYS A 13 20.69 -13.27 -11.64
N CYS A 14 21.99 -12.98 -11.70
CA CYS A 14 22.90 -13.68 -12.56
C CYS A 14 24.13 -14.10 -11.81
N VAL A 15 24.69 -15.24 -12.23
CA VAL A 15 26.03 -15.68 -11.85
C VAL A 15 26.79 -16.14 -13.09
N VAL A 16 28.10 -15.92 -13.10
CA VAL A 16 29.02 -16.52 -14.05
C VAL A 16 30.09 -17.28 -13.28
N LEU A 17 30.25 -18.55 -13.64
CA LEU A 17 31.27 -19.43 -13.12
C LEU A 17 32.36 -19.66 -14.16
N ASP A 18 33.62 -19.68 -13.70
CA ASP A 18 34.72 -20.14 -14.54
C ASP A 18 34.74 -21.68 -14.66
N ASP A 19 35.71 -22.22 -15.38
CA ASP A 19 35.79 -23.67 -15.63
C ASP A 19 36.16 -24.49 -14.38
N ASN A 20 36.60 -23.83 -13.29
CA ASN A 20 36.84 -24.44 -11.98
C ASN A 20 35.63 -24.25 -11.04
N ASP A 21 34.48 -23.87 -11.58
CA ASP A 21 33.25 -23.57 -10.82
C ASP A 21 33.41 -22.43 -9.81
N LYS A 22 34.37 -21.52 -10.01
CA LYS A 22 34.54 -20.33 -9.17
C LYS A 22 33.65 -19.20 -9.66
N LEU A 23 32.96 -18.54 -8.74
CA LEU A 23 32.16 -17.35 -9.03
C LEU A 23 33.05 -16.17 -9.42
N VAL A 24 32.92 -15.72 -10.67
CA VAL A 24 33.72 -14.61 -11.24
C VAL A 24 32.89 -13.38 -11.60
N PHE A 25 31.57 -13.53 -11.66
CA PHE A 25 30.61 -12.43 -11.79
C PHE A 25 29.31 -12.80 -11.12
N HIS A 26 28.66 -11.82 -10.49
CA HIS A 26 27.28 -11.92 -10.06
C HIS A 26 26.62 -10.54 -10.11
N SER A 27 25.30 -10.53 -10.25
CA SER A 27 24.53 -9.29 -10.30
C SER A 27 23.11 -9.51 -9.81
N TYR A 28 22.54 -8.48 -9.19
CA TYR A 28 21.18 -8.48 -8.66
C TYR A 28 20.49 -7.18 -9.06
N TYR A 29 19.36 -7.29 -9.77
CA TYR A 29 18.55 -6.16 -10.21
C TYR A 29 17.08 -6.40 -9.87
N ARG A 30 16.35 -5.35 -9.47
CA ARG A 30 14.89 -5.34 -9.59
C ARG A 30 14.57 -5.03 -11.04
N HIS A 31 13.77 -5.87 -11.70
CA HIS A 31 13.50 -5.69 -13.12
C HIS A 31 12.30 -4.76 -13.39
N TYR A 32 11.49 -4.42 -12.38
CA TYR A 32 10.30 -3.54 -12.51
C TYR A 32 9.41 -3.87 -13.72
N SER A 33 9.29 -5.16 -14.02
CA SER A 33 8.57 -5.71 -15.18
C SER A 33 9.25 -5.53 -16.55
N GLU A 34 10.38 -4.83 -16.63
CA GLU A 34 11.25 -4.72 -17.82
C GLU A 34 12.18 -5.94 -17.96
N ILE A 35 11.60 -7.15 -17.95
CA ILE A 35 12.38 -8.41 -17.91
C ILE A 35 13.31 -8.51 -19.13
N LYS A 36 12.81 -8.15 -20.32
CA LYS A 36 13.54 -8.23 -21.58
C LYS A 36 14.73 -7.27 -21.59
N GLU A 37 14.46 -6.00 -21.33
CA GLU A 37 15.43 -4.91 -21.34
C GLU A 37 16.53 -5.18 -20.33
N LYS A 38 16.17 -5.58 -19.11
CA LYS A 38 17.13 -5.87 -18.04
C LYS A 38 17.91 -7.14 -18.28
N THR A 39 17.32 -8.15 -18.93
CA THR A 39 18.07 -9.34 -19.37
C THR A 39 19.10 -8.97 -20.43
N VAL A 40 18.74 -8.16 -21.43
CA VAL A 40 19.68 -7.69 -22.46
C VAL A 40 20.80 -6.85 -21.85
N GLU A 41 20.46 -5.90 -20.97
CA GLU A 41 21.42 -5.06 -20.26
C GLU A 41 22.44 -5.93 -19.51
N LEU A 42 21.95 -6.92 -18.77
CA LEU A 42 22.77 -7.85 -18.01
C LEU A 42 23.68 -8.70 -18.91
N LEU A 43 23.14 -9.32 -19.97
CA LEU A 43 23.93 -10.16 -20.86
C LEU A 43 25.03 -9.35 -21.57
N ARG A 44 24.76 -8.08 -21.93
CA ARG A 44 25.76 -7.16 -22.47
C ARG A 44 26.87 -6.86 -21.46
N GLN A 45 26.54 -6.65 -20.19
CA GLN A 45 27.57 -6.48 -19.14
C GLN A 45 28.49 -7.71 -19.03
N ILE A 46 27.96 -8.92 -19.20
CA ILE A 46 28.75 -10.16 -19.21
C ILE A 46 29.67 -10.21 -20.44
N ARG A 47 29.14 -9.90 -21.63
CA ARG A 47 29.90 -9.80 -22.89
C ARG A 47 31.06 -8.80 -22.78
N ASP A 48 30.81 -7.64 -22.19
CA ASP A 48 31.81 -6.58 -21.98
C ASP A 48 32.89 -7.00 -20.99
N LYS A 49 32.52 -7.72 -19.93
CA LYS A 49 33.46 -8.21 -18.91
C LYS A 49 34.34 -9.35 -19.40
N PHE A 50 33.83 -10.18 -20.30
CA PHE A 50 34.53 -11.36 -20.83
C PHE A 50 34.65 -11.31 -22.36
N PRO A 51 35.31 -10.29 -22.94
CA PRO A 51 35.29 -10.02 -24.38
C PRO A 51 35.97 -11.10 -25.23
N GLN A 52 36.81 -11.94 -24.62
CA GLN A 52 37.50 -13.04 -25.30
C GLN A 52 36.70 -14.34 -25.32
N GLU A 53 35.73 -14.52 -24.42
CA GLU A 53 34.95 -15.75 -24.33
C GLU A 53 33.70 -15.62 -25.20
N LYS A 54 33.56 -16.42 -26.25
CA LYS A 54 32.41 -16.29 -27.16
C LYS A 54 31.24 -17.18 -26.72
N ASN A 55 31.56 -18.40 -26.27
CA ASN A 55 30.58 -19.42 -25.96
C ASN A 55 30.41 -19.57 -24.45
N PHE A 56 29.17 -19.63 -24.01
CA PHE A 56 28.84 -19.87 -22.61
C PHE A 56 27.88 -21.03 -22.49
N SER A 57 28.04 -21.82 -21.43
CA SER A 57 26.99 -22.77 -21.04
C SER A 57 25.91 -21.99 -20.28
N LEU A 58 24.74 -21.79 -20.87
CA LEU A 58 23.67 -20.96 -20.32
C LEU A 58 22.47 -21.81 -19.91
N CYS A 59 21.93 -21.52 -18.72
CA CYS A 59 20.63 -22.02 -18.29
C CYS A 59 19.87 -20.95 -17.51
N VAL A 60 18.55 -20.92 -17.73
CA VAL A 60 17.61 -19.99 -17.10
C VAL A 60 16.74 -20.73 -16.10
N SER A 61 16.39 -20.05 -15.02
CA SER A 61 15.48 -20.50 -13.98
C SER A 61 14.57 -19.34 -13.57
N GLY A 62 13.66 -19.60 -12.64
CA GLY A 62 12.78 -18.60 -12.04
C GLY A 62 11.41 -18.53 -12.71
N SER A 63 10.44 -18.03 -11.95
CA SER A 63 9.02 -18.05 -12.32
C SER A 63 8.66 -17.18 -13.53
N ALA A 64 9.49 -16.19 -13.86
CA ALA A 64 9.31 -15.34 -15.04
C ALA A 64 10.31 -15.67 -16.17
N GLY A 65 11.22 -16.63 -15.95
CA GLY A 65 12.24 -17.04 -16.91
C GLY A 65 11.78 -18.08 -17.93
N MET A 66 10.72 -18.84 -17.63
CA MET A 66 10.27 -19.96 -18.50
C MET A 66 9.89 -19.48 -19.91
N GLY A 67 9.02 -18.47 -20.03
CA GLY A 67 8.63 -17.93 -21.33
C GLY A 67 9.79 -17.27 -22.07
N LEU A 68 10.71 -16.63 -21.36
CA LEU A 68 11.94 -16.08 -21.95
C LEU A 68 12.83 -17.21 -22.50
N ALA A 69 12.96 -18.32 -21.77
CA ALA A 69 13.79 -19.45 -22.18
C ALA A 69 13.19 -20.20 -23.38
N GLU A 70 11.89 -20.55 -23.32
CA GLU A 70 11.20 -21.30 -24.39
C GLU A 70 11.20 -20.54 -25.72
N ASN A 71 10.89 -19.24 -25.69
CA ASN A 71 10.81 -18.43 -26.91
C ASN A 71 12.18 -18.13 -27.54
N ASN A 72 13.26 -18.19 -26.77
CA ASN A 72 14.61 -17.91 -27.24
C ASN A 72 15.47 -19.17 -27.42
N GLY A 73 14.90 -20.36 -27.18
CA GLY A 73 15.60 -21.64 -27.29
C GLY A 73 16.73 -21.79 -26.28
N ILE A 74 16.55 -21.27 -25.07
CA ILE A 74 17.52 -21.36 -23.97
C ILE A 74 17.09 -22.50 -23.04
N ALA A 75 18.06 -23.23 -22.48
CA ALA A 75 17.79 -24.26 -21.48
C ALA A 75 17.09 -23.67 -20.25
N PHE A 76 16.09 -24.40 -19.73
CA PHE A 76 15.35 -24.03 -18.54
C PHE A 76 15.42 -25.11 -17.47
N ILE A 77 15.66 -24.71 -16.22
CA ILE A 77 15.51 -25.56 -15.05
C ILE A 77 14.56 -24.89 -14.06
N GLN A 78 13.66 -25.68 -13.47
CA GLN A 78 12.74 -25.15 -12.46
C GLN A 78 13.52 -24.83 -11.16
N GLU A 79 13.22 -23.67 -10.58
CA GLU A 79 13.95 -23.08 -9.45
C GLU A 79 14.15 -23.98 -8.23
N VAL A 80 13.21 -24.85 -7.92
CA VAL A 80 13.30 -25.80 -6.79
C VAL A 80 14.41 -26.81 -7.04
N TYR A 81 14.51 -27.32 -8.27
CA TYR A 81 15.59 -28.23 -8.63
C TYR A 81 16.93 -27.50 -8.70
N ALA A 82 16.94 -26.26 -9.21
CA ALA A 82 18.13 -25.42 -9.21
C ALA A 82 18.64 -25.20 -7.78
N THR A 83 17.79 -24.73 -6.86
CA THR A 83 18.13 -24.56 -5.44
C THR A 83 18.67 -25.85 -4.84
N ARG A 84 18.03 -27.00 -5.10
CA ARG A 84 18.52 -28.30 -4.62
C ARG A 84 19.93 -28.64 -5.12
N ILE A 85 20.21 -28.41 -6.41
CA ILE A 85 21.54 -28.66 -6.99
C ILE A 85 22.59 -27.80 -6.29
N ALA A 86 22.33 -26.51 -6.12
CA ALA A 86 23.26 -25.60 -5.47
C ALA A 86 23.50 -25.96 -3.99
N VAL A 87 22.43 -26.25 -3.24
CA VAL A 87 22.51 -26.60 -1.82
C VAL A 87 23.27 -27.91 -1.61
N ASN A 88 22.94 -28.97 -2.35
CA ASN A 88 23.62 -30.26 -2.21
C ASN A 88 25.12 -30.17 -2.50
N ARG A 89 25.51 -29.27 -3.41
CA ARG A 89 26.90 -29.07 -3.80
C ARG A 89 27.68 -28.19 -2.81
N LEU A 90 27.10 -27.07 -2.38
CA LEU A 90 27.80 -26.06 -1.57
C LEU A 90 27.65 -26.30 -0.07
N ILE A 91 26.55 -26.92 0.36
CA ILE A 91 26.21 -27.14 1.76
C ILE A 91 25.73 -28.59 1.90
N PRO A 92 26.62 -29.59 1.76
CA PRO A 92 26.25 -30.99 1.86
C PRO A 92 25.63 -31.29 3.23
N TYR A 93 24.78 -32.33 3.26
CA TYR A 93 24.02 -32.75 4.44
C TYR A 93 23.07 -31.68 4.99
N THR A 94 22.50 -30.85 4.11
CA THR A 94 21.39 -29.94 4.49
C THR A 94 20.11 -30.75 4.61
N ASP A 95 19.37 -30.54 5.70
CA ASP A 95 18.12 -31.25 5.98
C ASP A 95 16.92 -30.47 5.45
N VAL A 96 16.90 -29.15 5.67
CA VAL A 96 15.80 -28.26 5.27
C VAL A 96 16.35 -26.95 4.68
N VAL A 97 15.72 -26.47 3.61
CA VAL A 97 15.95 -25.14 3.06
C VAL A 97 14.70 -24.32 3.23
N ILE A 98 14.81 -23.16 3.88
CA ILE A 98 13.76 -22.15 3.92
C ILE A 98 14.19 -21.01 3.00
N GLU A 99 13.45 -20.81 1.91
CA GLU A 99 13.72 -19.79 0.91
C GLU A 99 12.57 -18.79 0.90
N LEU A 100 12.86 -17.52 1.18
CA LEU A 100 11.89 -16.43 1.07
C LEU A 100 12.29 -15.51 -0.08
N GLY A 101 11.42 -15.33 -1.06
CA GLY A 101 11.57 -14.33 -2.11
C GLY A 101 10.62 -13.15 -1.93
N GLY A 102 10.45 -12.38 -3.01
CA GLY A 102 9.57 -11.20 -3.00
C GLY A 102 8.10 -11.59 -2.81
N GLU A 103 7.62 -12.63 -3.49
CA GLU A 103 6.22 -13.06 -3.45
C GLU A 103 6.05 -14.57 -3.24
N ASP A 104 7.16 -15.30 -3.25
CA ASP A 104 7.20 -16.73 -2.98
C ASP A 104 7.92 -17.00 -1.65
N ALA A 105 7.51 -18.07 -1.02
CA ALA A 105 8.08 -18.66 0.17
C ALA A 105 8.07 -20.17 -0.04
N LYS A 106 9.22 -20.80 0.18
CA LYS A 106 9.45 -22.22 -0.11
C LYS A 106 10.11 -22.87 1.09
N ILE A 107 9.70 -24.11 1.37
CA ILE A 107 10.41 -25.02 2.25
C ILE A 107 10.74 -26.27 1.44
N LEU A 108 12.03 -26.57 1.27
CA LEU A 108 12.50 -27.82 0.67
C LEU A 108 12.99 -28.70 1.81
N PHE A 109 12.37 -29.85 1.96
CA PHE A 109 12.87 -30.90 2.83
C PHE A 109 13.68 -31.88 1.99
N LEU A 110 14.93 -32.09 2.39
CA LEU A 110 15.90 -32.90 1.66
C LEU A 110 16.11 -34.28 2.31
N THR A 111 15.57 -34.48 3.52
CA THR A 111 15.51 -35.78 4.20
C THR A 111 14.37 -36.64 3.68
N ASP A 112 14.61 -37.94 3.51
CA ASP A 112 13.64 -38.95 3.05
C ASP A 112 13.03 -38.67 1.66
N GLY A 113 13.85 -38.11 0.77
CA GLY A 113 13.43 -37.70 -0.57
C GLY A 113 13.18 -36.20 -0.66
N LEU A 114 13.02 -35.69 -1.88
CA LEU A 114 12.74 -34.28 -2.11
C LEU A 114 11.24 -34.02 -1.91
N GLU A 115 10.89 -33.33 -0.84
CA GLU A 115 9.55 -32.76 -0.65
C GLU A 115 9.64 -31.24 -0.65
N VAL A 116 8.71 -30.61 -1.37
CA VAL A 116 8.74 -29.17 -1.60
C VAL A 116 7.37 -28.61 -1.26
N ARG A 117 7.38 -27.56 -0.45
CA ARG A 117 6.19 -26.82 -0.05
C ARG A 117 6.39 -25.36 -0.42
N MET A 118 5.50 -24.83 -1.24
CA MET A 118 5.56 -23.44 -1.70
C MET A 118 4.20 -22.79 -1.48
N ASN A 119 4.20 -21.51 -1.10
CA ASN A 119 2.96 -20.76 -0.99
C ASN A 119 2.31 -20.63 -2.38
N GLY A 120 0.98 -20.60 -2.40
CA GLY A 120 0.24 -20.18 -3.59
C GLY A 120 0.35 -18.67 -3.80
N SER A 121 -0.64 -18.06 -4.44
CA SER A 121 -0.66 -16.61 -4.72
C SER A 121 -0.72 -15.68 -3.49
N CYS A 122 -0.57 -16.20 -2.27
CA CYS A 122 -0.70 -15.44 -1.04
C CYS A 122 0.65 -14.84 -0.61
N ALA A 123 0.75 -13.51 -0.55
CA ALA A 123 1.95 -12.79 -0.11
C ALA A 123 2.26 -12.92 1.39
N GLY A 124 1.39 -13.52 2.20
CA GLY A 124 1.64 -13.75 3.62
C GLY A 124 2.87 -14.64 3.83
N GLY A 125 3.86 -14.15 4.58
CA GLY A 125 5.13 -14.86 4.81
C GLY A 125 6.25 -14.56 3.81
N THR A 126 6.10 -13.53 2.97
CA THR A 126 7.05 -13.19 1.87
C THR A 126 7.63 -11.78 2.03
N GLY A 127 8.58 -11.40 1.17
CA GLY A 127 9.15 -10.05 1.13
C GLY A 127 8.11 -8.94 0.88
N ALA A 128 7.10 -9.18 0.04
CA ALA A 128 6.06 -8.21 -0.29
C ALA A 128 5.20 -7.85 0.94
N PHE A 129 5.00 -8.80 1.86
CA PHE A 129 4.36 -8.51 3.14
C PHE A 129 5.22 -7.56 3.99
N ILE A 130 6.54 -7.77 4.01
CA ILE A 130 7.47 -6.91 4.74
C ILE A 130 7.46 -5.50 4.12
N ASP A 131 7.51 -5.39 2.78
CA ASP A 131 7.44 -4.11 2.05
C ASP A 131 6.17 -3.33 2.42
N GLN A 132 5.00 -4.00 2.43
CA GLN A 132 3.73 -3.39 2.81
C GLN A 132 3.73 -2.88 4.26
N MET A 133 4.32 -3.64 5.18
CA MET A 133 4.37 -3.25 6.59
C MET A 133 5.39 -2.14 6.85
N ALA A 134 6.52 -2.12 6.13
CA ALA A 134 7.48 -1.02 6.18
C ALA A 134 6.85 0.28 5.69
N SER A 135 6.09 0.22 4.58
CA SER A 135 5.31 1.35 4.07
C SER A 135 4.25 1.82 5.07
N LEU A 136 3.54 0.90 5.75
CA LEU A 136 2.59 1.23 6.80
C LEU A 136 3.25 1.94 7.99
N LEU A 137 4.46 1.52 8.35
CA LEU A 137 5.25 2.10 9.44
C LEU A 137 5.94 3.42 9.06
N ASP A 138 5.95 3.77 7.77
CA ASP A 138 6.68 4.92 7.22
C ASP A 138 8.18 4.87 7.60
N VAL A 139 8.81 3.73 7.30
CA VAL A 139 10.24 3.48 7.53
C VAL A 139 10.84 2.69 6.36
N SER A 140 12.15 2.83 6.14
CA SER A 140 12.86 1.96 5.21
C SER A 140 12.99 0.53 5.76
N LEU A 141 13.21 -0.43 4.86
CA LEU A 141 13.44 -1.84 5.22
C LEU A 141 14.68 -2.01 6.11
N VAL A 142 15.70 -1.18 5.92
CA VAL A 142 16.93 -1.19 6.73
C VAL A 142 16.61 -0.71 8.14
N GLU A 143 15.91 0.41 8.27
CA GLU A 143 15.49 0.94 9.57
C GLU A 143 14.61 -0.05 10.31
N MET A 144 13.64 -0.67 9.63
CA MET A 144 12.77 -1.68 10.21
C MET A 144 13.55 -2.86 10.81
N ASN A 145 14.60 -3.34 10.13
CA ASN A 145 15.47 -4.38 10.67
C ASN A 145 16.26 -3.90 11.90
N GLU A 146 16.79 -2.68 11.89
CA GLU A 146 17.52 -2.14 13.04
C GLU A 146 16.63 -1.83 14.25
N MET A 147 15.37 -1.43 14.01
CA MET A 147 14.35 -1.22 15.04
C MET A 147 13.95 -2.53 15.70
N ALA A 148 13.78 -3.59 14.88
CA ALA A 148 13.43 -4.92 15.38
C ALA A 148 14.48 -5.51 16.34
N LYS A 149 15.74 -5.05 16.35
CA LYS A 149 16.76 -5.46 17.34
C LYS A 149 16.47 -4.98 18.76
N LYS A 150 15.74 -3.88 18.91
CA LYS A 150 15.54 -3.16 20.17
C LYS A 150 14.20 -3.49 20.84
N PHE A 151 13.45 -4.42 20.28
CA PHE A 151 12.13 -4.79 20.78
C PHE A 151 12.20 -5.29 22.22
N ASN A 152 11.18 -4.93 23.00
CA ASN A 152 10.96 -5.47 24.34
C ASN A 152 9.78 -6.44 24.36
N LYS A 153 8.91 -6.37 23.34
CA LYS A 153 7.68 -7.15 23.27
C LYS A 153 7.35 -7.56 21.83
N ILE A 154 6.78 -8.76 21.70
CA ILE A 154 6.14 -9.23 20.46
C ILE A 154 4.63 -9.18 20.64
N TYR A 155 3.95 -8.50 19.71
CA TYR A 155 2.49 -8.50 19.55
C TYR A 155 2.06 -9.62 18.62
N THR A 156 0.90 -10.19 18.87
CA THR A 156 0.26 -11.11 17.93
C THR A 156 -0.35 -10.28 16.79
N ILE A 157 0.15 -10.50 15.57
CA ILE A 157 -0.33 -9.87 14.34
C ILE A 157 -0.79 -10.97 13.40
N ALA A 158 -1.96 -10.79 12.79
CA ALA A 158 -2.45 -11.68 11.75
C ALA A 158 -1.45 -11.74 10.58
N SER A 159 -0.97 -12.93 10.28
CA SER A 159 0.16 -13.13 9.38
C SER A 159 -0.24 -13.60 7.97
N ARG A 160 -1.52 -13.90 7.76
CA ARG A 160 -2.05 -14.45 6.50
C ARG A 160 -2.11 -13.43 5.36
N CYS A 161 -2.36 -12.16 5.67
CA CYS A 161 -2.54 -11.13 4.66
C CYS A 161 -2.11 -9.77 5.21
N GLY A 162 -1.44 -8.95 4.40
CA GLY A 162 -1.05 -7.58 4.77
C GLY A 162 -2.25 -6.72 5.18
N VAL A 163 -3.42 -7.01 4.64
CA VAL A 163 -4.70 -6.35 4.97
C VAL A 163 -5.10 -6.59 6.44
N PHE A 164 -5.05 -7.83 6.91
CA PHE A 164 -5.35 -8.15 8.31
C PHE A 164 -4.23 -7.69 9.24
N ALA A 165 -2.97 -7.88 8.82
CA ALA A 165 -1.83 -7.37 9.57
C ALA A 165 -1.93 -5.86 9.81
N LYS A 166 -2.32 -5.11 8.78
CA LYS A 166 -2.57 -3.67 8.88
C LYS A 166 -3.71 -3.34 9.85
N SER A 167 -4.81 -4.10 9.80
CA SER A 167 -5.93 -3.93 10.73
C SER A 167 -5.53 -4.19 12.19
N ASP A 168 -4.52 -5.02 12.44
CA ASP A 168 -3.95 -5.25 13.76
C ASP A 168 -2.89 -4.20 14.14
N VAL A 169 -2.06 -3.75 13.19
CA VAL A 169 -0.94 -2.82 13.41
C VAL A 169 -1.42 -1.37 13.54
N GLN A 170 -2.38 -0.92 12.73
CA GLN A 170 -2.83 0.47 12.72
C GLN A 170 -3.40 0.93 14.07
N PRO A 171 -4.26 0.14 14.75
CA PRO A 171 -4.71 0.48 16.10
C PRO A 171 -3.55 0.54 17.11
N LEU A 172 -2.55 -0.35 17.00
CA LEU A 172 -1.38 -0.32 17.88
C LEU A 172 -0.59 0.98 17.69
N LEU A 173 -0.39 1.42 16.44
CA LEU A 173 0.26 2.70 16.13
C LEU A 173 -0.54 3.89 16.69
N ASN A 174 -1.85 3.94 16.44
CA ASN A 174 -2.73 5.00 16.94
C ASN A 174 -2.79 5.03 18.48
N GLN A 175 -2.52 3.89 19.13
CA GLN A 175 -2.40 3.77 20.58
C GLN A 175 -1.00 4.08 21.11
N GLY A 176 -0.04 4.46 20.25
CA GLY A 176 1.32 4.83 20.64
C GLY A 176 2.24 3.64 20.96
N ALA A 177 1.97 2.46 20.38
CA ALA A 177 2.90 1.34 20.48
C ALA A 177 4.25 1.67 19.82
N ASN A 178 5.34 1.18 20.42
CA ASN A 178 6.68 1.43 19.88
C ASN A 178 6.85 0.71 18.53
N LYS A 179 7.33 1.44 17.51
CA LYS A 179 7.66 0.90 16.20
C LYS A 179 8.74 -0.20 16.27
N ASP A 180 9.62 -0.20 17.28
CA ASP A 180 10.60 -1.28 17.51
C ASP A 180 9.90 -2.63 17.78
N ASP A 181 8.92 -2.62 18.69
CA ASP A 181 8.13 -3.80 19.03
C ASP A 181 7.28 -4.26 17.84
N ILE A 182 6.67 -3.32 17.11
CA ILE A 182 5.86 -3.62 15.92
C ILE A 182 6.74 -4.26 14.83
N SER A 183 7.94 -3.75 14.59
CA SER A 183 8.87 -4.27 13.57
C SER A 183 9.24 -5.73 13.86
N ALA A 184 9.60 -6.05 15.10
CA ALA A 184 9.88 -7.43 15.51
C ALA A 184 8.63 -8.33 15.44
N SER A 185 7.45 -7.77 15.74
CA SER A 185 6.17 -8.49 15.65
C SER A 185 5.80 -8.84 14.21
N ILE A 186 6.12 -7.96 13.25
CA ILE A 186 5.91 -8.20 11.82
C ILE A 186 6.81 -9.34 11.33
N PHE A 187 8.10 -9.36 11.71
CA PHE A 187 8.96 -10.50 11.38
C PHE A 187 8.46 -11.80 12.01
N ALA A 188 8.04 -11.77 13.27
CA ALA A 188 7.43 -12.94 13.91
C ALA A 188 6.17 -13.40 13.18
N ALA A 189 5.35 -12.49 12.67
CA ALA A 189 4.18 -12.80 11.85
C ALA A 189 4.60 -13.52 10.55
N VAL A 190 5.58 -12.99 9.82
CA VAL A 190 6.14 -13.63 8.61
C VAL A 190 6.57 -15.06 8.90
N VAL A 191 7.38 -15.26 9.94
CA VAL A 191 7.89 -16.58 10.34
C VAL A 191 6.74 -17.55 10.67
N ASN A 192 5.78 -17.12 11.48
CA ASN A 192 4.63 -17.95 11.85
C ASN A 192 3.79 -18.34 10.63
N GLN A 193 3.63 -17.44 9.65
CA GLN A 193 2.93 -17.76 8.41
C GLN A 193 3.70 -18.75 7.54
N THR A 194 5.03 -18.58 7.43
CA THR A 194 5.87 -19.50 6.65
C THR A 194 5.84 -20.89 7.25
N ILE A 195 6.05 -21.03 8.57
CA ILE A 195 6.05 -22.33 9.26
C ILE A 195 4.64 -22.93 9.24
N GLY A 196 3.64 -22.21 9.76
CA GLY A 196 2.28 -22.73 9.89
C GLY A 196 1.60 -22.98 8.54
N GLY A 197 1.93 -22.20 7.51
CA GLY A 197 1.37 -22.33 6.18
C GLY A 197 2.04 -23.40 5.30
N LEU A 198 3.37 -23.53 5.38
CA LEU A 198 4.13 -24.39 4.46
C LEU A 198 4.61 -25.69 5.08
N ALA A 199 4.97 -25.71 6.36
CA ALA A 199 5.45 -26.94 6.99
C ALA A 199 4.31 -27.97 7.15
N GLN A 200 3.07 -27.51 7.32
CA GLN A 200 1.86 -28.34 7.38
C GLN A 200 1.96 -29.54 8.35
N GLY A 201 2.70 -29.37 9.44
CA GLY A 201 2.92 -30.41 10.46
C GLY A 201 4.18 -31.26 10.27
N ARG A 202 4.95 -31.08 9.18
CA ARG A 202 6.29 -31.65 9.05
C ARG A 202 7.27 -30.84 9.91
N GLU A 203 8.03 -31.53 10.76
CA GLU A 203 9.01 -30.89 11.65
C GLU A 203 10.17 -30.30 10.84
N ILE A 204 10.62 -29.11 11.24
CA ILE A 204 11.79 -28.44 10.68
C ILE A 204 12.91 -28.58 11.70
N GLU A 205 13.81 -29.53 11.46
CA GLU A 205 14.93 -29.86 12.34
C GLU A 205 16.22 -30.08 11.55
N GLY A 206 17.32 -30.30 12.27
CA GLY A 206 18.64 -30.55 11.68
C GLY A 206 19.31 -29.29 11.11
N LYS A 207 20.04 -29.47 10.03
CA LYS A 207 20.79 -28.42 9.34
C LYS A 207 19.86 -27.63 8.42
N VAL A 208 19.34 -26.52 8.94
CA VAL A 208 18.46 -25.61 8.21
C VAL A 208 19.24 -24.51 7.50
N VAL A 209 18.96 -24.29 6.22
CA VAL A 209 19.60 -23.26 5.39
C VAL A 209 18.58 -22.18 5.00
N TYR A 210 18.95 -20.92 5.20
CA TYR A 210 18.16 -19.74 4.87
C TYR A 210 18.62 -19.14 3.53
N LEU A 211 17.70 -19.04 2.56
CA LEU A 211 17.95 -18.50 1.22
C LEU A 211 16.96 -17.41 0.82
N GLY A 212 17.31 -16.65 -0.22
CA GLY A 212 16.45 -15.62 -0.80
C GLY A 212 16.54 -14.25 -0.12
N GLY A 213 16.06 -13.22 -0.84
CA GLY A 213 16.31 -11.81 -0.52
C GLY A 213 16.01 -11.42 0.94
N PRO A 214 14.76 -11.54 1.41
CA PRO A 214 14.40 -11.28 2.80
C PRO A 214 15.32 -11.94 3.84
N LEU A 215 15.66 -13.21 3.66
CA LEU A 215 16.53 -13.94 4.60
C LEU A 215 18.02 -13.55 4.47
N THR A 216 18.44 -13.04 3.31
CA THR A 216 19.77 -12.43 3.13
C THR A 216 19.86 -11.07 3.84
N PHE A 217 18.87 -10.20 3.65
CA PHE A 217 18.93 -8.81 4.07
C PHE A 217 18.51 -8.57 5.53
N PHE A 218 17.61 -9.38 6.08
CA PHE A 218 17.05 -9.17 7.42
C PHE A 218 17.65 -10.14 8.44
N SER A 219 18.57 -9.65 9.27
CA SER A 219 19.12 -10.43 10.40
C SER A 219 18.02 -10.80 11.39
N GLU A 220 17.12 -9.87 11.70
CA GLU A 220 16.09 -10.09 12.73
C GLU A 220 15.00 -11.05 12.26
N LEU A 221 14.78 -11.17 10.95
CA LEU A 221 13.92 -12.20 10.39
C LEU A 221 14.50 -13.60 10.62
N ARG A 222 15.83 -13.77 10.40
CA ARG A 222 16.53 -15.02 10.68
C ARG A 222 16.53 -15.37 12.17
N GLU A 223 16.85 -14.40 13.02
CA GLU A 223 16.79 -14.59 14.48
C GLU A 223 15.36 -14.90 14.97
N SER A 224 14.33 -14.40 14.27
CA SER A 224 12.95 -14.79 14.55
C SER A 224 12.65 -16.24 14.14
N PHE A 225 13.19 -16.75 13.02
CA PHE A 225 13.11 -18.17 12.67
C PHE A 225 13.81 -19.04 13.72
N ASP A 226 15.06 -18.71 14.04
CA ASP A 226 15.87 -19.43 15.04
C ASP A 226 15.14 -19.53 16.38
N ARG A 227 14.53 -18.44 16.84
CA ARG A 227 13.77 -18.38 18.10
C ARG A 227 12.49 -19.22 18.08
N ILE A 228 11.72 -19.16 16.98
CA ILE A 228 10.42 -19.84 16.88
C ILE A 228 10.60 -21.35 16.67
N LEU A 229 11.60 -21.73 15.86
CA LEU A 229 11.92 -23.14 15.58
C LEU A 229 12.84 -23.76 16.63
N ASN A 230 13.44 -22.96 17.51
CA ASN A 230 14.43 -23.38 18.50
C ASN A 230 15.63 -24.10 17.85
N ILE A 231 16.17 -23.49 16.80
CA ILE A 231 17.33 -23.97 16.02
C ILE A 231 18.34 -22.83 15.80
N LYS A 232 19.49 -23.15 15.19
CA LYS A 232 20.37 -22.14 14.59
C LYS A 232 20.54 -22.44 13.09
N GLY A 233 19.83 -21.70 12.25
CA GLY A 233 19.93 -21.86 10.80
C GLY A 233 21.17 -21.19 10.22
N ILE A 234 21.52 -21.57 8.99
CA ILE A 234 22.70 -21.11 8.26
C ILE A 234 22.25 -20.22 7.11
N CYS A 235 22.70 -18.96 7.08
CA CYS A 235 22.59 -18.11 5.91
C CYS A 235 23.95 -18.08 5.20
N PRO A 236 24.12 -18.80 4.07
CA PRO A 236 25.40 -18.89 3.39
C PRO A 236 25.79 -17.58 2.70
N GLU A 237 27.08 -17.44 2.41
CA GLU A 237 27.55 -16.41 1.48
C GLU A 237 26.83 -16.58 0.14
N ASN A 238 26.48 -15.47 -0.52
CA ASN A 238 25.75 -15.48 -1.79
C ASN A 238 24.38 -16.17 -1.71
N SER A 239 23.74 -16.22 -0.54
CA SER A 239 22.41 -16.82 -0.32
C SER A 239 21.31 -16.33 -1.27
N LEU A 240 21.45 -15.12 -1.82
CA LEU A 240 20.51 -14.60 -2.83
C LEU A 240 20.62 -15.28 -4.20
N TYR A 241 21.76 -15.89 -4.52
CA TYR A 241 22.10 -16.39 -5.86
C TYR A 241 21.93 -17.90 -6.03
N PHE A 242 21.42 -18.64 -5.03
CA PHE A 242 21.39 -20.10 -5.05
C PHE A 242 20.59 -20.70 -6.22
N VAL A 243 19.49 -20.06 -6.64
CA VAL A 243 18.75 -20.48 -7.83
C VAL A 243 19.61 -20.30 -9.09
N ALA A 244 20.25 -19.15 -9.26
CA ALA A 244 21.14 -18.87 -10.39
C ALA A 244 22.37 -19.80 -10.38
N LEU A 245 22.97 -20.06 -9.22
CA LEU A 245 24.05 -21.04 -9.07
C LEU A 245 23.60 -22.44 -9.47
N GLY A 246 22.39 -22.85 -9.05
CA GLY A 246 21.78 -24.10 -9.46
C GLY A 246 21.60 -24.22 -10.96
N ALA A 247 21.16 -23.14 -11.60
CA ALA A 247 21.06 -23.04 -13.05
C ALA A 247 22.44 -23.09 -13.72
N ALA A 248 23.50 -22.49 -13.15
CA ALA A 248 24.85 -22.61 -13.69
C ALA A 248 25.45 -24.02 -13.50
N TYR A 249 25.07 -24.74 -12.44
CA TYR A 249 25.58 -26.08 -12.13
C TYR A 249 24.86 -27.22 -12.85
N THR A 250 23.71 -26.97 -13.47
CA THR A 250 22.90 -28.04 -14.07
C THR A 250 23.51 -28.56 -15.38
N ASP A 251 23.37 -29.86 -15.59
CA ASP A 251 23.76 -30.54 -16.84
C ASP A 251 22.77 -30.26 -18.00
N LEU A 252 21.65 -29.59 -17.73
CA LEU A 252 20.71 -29.14 -18.77
C LEU A 252 21.23 -27.93 -19.56
N SER A 253 22.26 -27.25 -19.05
CA SER A 253 22.82 -26.05 -19.66
C SER A 253 23.30 -26.31 -21.09
N GLN A 254 23.00 -25.38 -21.99
CA GLN A 254 23.37 -25.50 -23.41
C GLN A 254 24.48 -24.51 -23.74
N GLU A 255 25.43 -24.93 -24.57
CA GLU A 255 26.45 -24.02 -25.11
C GLU A 255 25.80 -23.08 -26.13
N VAL A 256 25.95 -21.78 -25.89
CA VAL A 256 25.34 -20.72 -26.71
C VAL A 256 26.36 -19.64 -27.05
N ASP A 257 26.21 -19.04 -28.22
CA ASP A 257 26.87 -17.79 -28.58
C ASP A 257 26.14 -16.62 -27.88
N LEU A 258 26.84 -15.90 -27.01
CA LEU A 258 26.23 -14.87 -26.19
C LEU A 258 25.65 -13.71 -27.03
N ASP A 259 26.31 -13.35 -28.14
CA ASP A 259 25.86 -12.26 -29.01
C ASP A 259 24.57 -12.64 -29.73
N GLU A 260 24.44 -13.90 -30.17
CA GLU A 260 23.20 -14.40 -30.77
C GLU A 260 22.03 -14.41 -29.79
N ILE A 261 22.28 -14.78 -28.52
CA ILE A 261 21.24 -14.76 -27.48
C ILE A 261 20.82 -13.33 -27.17
N ILE A 262 21.76 -12.39 -27.04
CA ILE A 262 21.45 -10.96 -26.84
C ILE A 262 20.53 -10.46 -27.96
N ASP A 263 20.86 -10.77 -29.21
CA ASP A 263 20.06 -10.37 -30.38
C ASP A 263 18.67 -11.02 -30.40
N LYS A 264 18.56 -12.32 -30.06
CA LYS A 264 17.28 -13.02 -29.98
C LYS A 264 16.38 -12.41 -28.91
N VAL A 265 16.89 -12.23 -27.69
CA VAL A 265 16.12 -11.64 -26.58
C VAL A 265 15.74 -10.20 -26.90
N TYR A 266 16.61 -9.42 -27.56
CA TYR A 266 16.30 -8.05 -27.97
C TYR A 266 15.19 -7.97 -29.04
N LYS A 267 15.15 -8.93 -29.98
CA LYS A 267 14.13 -8.98 -31.06
C LYS A 267 12.83 -9.66 -30.64
N TYR A 268 12.82 -10.37 -29.52
CA TYR A 268 11.63 -11.05 -29.00
C TYR A 268 10.52 -10.03 -28.66
N GLU A 269 9.35 -10.17 -29.29
CA GLU A 269 8.13 -9.46 -28.93
C GLU A 269 7.18 -10.43 -28.21
N VAL A 270 6.70 -9.99 -27.05
CA VAL A 270 5.66 -10.71 -26.33
C VAL A 270 4.36 -10.55 -27.12
N LYS A 271 3.71 -11.67 -27.48
CA LYS A 271 2.38 -11.60 -28.10
C LYS A 271 1.37 -11.10 -27.07
N GLU A 272 0.56 -10.11 -27.44
CA GLU A 272 -0.56 -9.63 -26.63
C GLU A 272 -1.65 -10.70 -26.48
N ASP A 273 -1.58 -11.51 -25.43
CA ASP A 273 -2.52 -12.61 -25.14
C ASP A 273 -3.20 -12.44 -23.78
N TYR A 274 -3.72 -11.24 -23.52
CA TYR A 274 -4.49 -10.94 -22.33
C TYR A 274 -5.94 -10.58 -22.64
N ASN A 275 -6.83 -10.90 -21.70
CA ASN A 275 -8.24 -10.50 -21.76
C ASN A 275 -8.35 -9.00 -21.49
N SER A 276 -9.05 -8.29 -22.35
CA SER A 276 -9.32 -6.85 -22.20
C SER A 276 -10.75 -6.59 -21.77
N THR A 277 -10.99 -5.42 -21.19
CA THR A 277 -12.31 -4.95 -20.75
C THR A 277 -12.70 -3.65 -21.45
N MET A 278 -13.73 -2.96 -20.94
CA MET A 278 -14.28 -1.74 -21.55
C MET A 278 -13.25 -0.63 -21.66
N THR A 279 -13.11 -0.04 -22.85
CA THR A 279 -12.30 1.16 -23.06
C THR A 279 -12.91 2.35 -22.32
N LEU A 280 -12.09 3.10 -21.58
CA LEU A 280 -12.57 4.19 -20.72
C LEU A 280 -12.84 5.48 -21.49
N PHE A 281 -11.97 5.83 -22.44
CA PHE A 281 -12.12 6.98 -23.31
C PHE A 281 -11.95 6.57 -24.77
N GLU A 282 -12.87 6.97 -25.64
CA GLU A 282 -12.80 6.64 -27.09
C GLU A 282 -11.78 7.52 -27.84
N GLY A 283 -11.32 8.59 -27.18
CA GLY A 283 -10.32 9.50 -27.70
C GLY A 283 -10.31 10.82 -26.92
N LYS A 284 -9.53 11.78 -27.43
CA LYS A 284 -9.36 13.09 -26.77
C LYS A 284 -10.67 13.88 -26.64
N GLU A 285 -11.55 13.80 -27.62
CA GLU A 285 -12.83 14.53 -27.60
C GLU A 285 -13.76 14.04 -26.47
N ASP A 286 -13.83 12.72 -26.23
CA ASP A 286 -14.58 12.12 -25.13
C ASP A 286 -14.00 12.54 -23.77
N TYR A 287 -12.66 12.59 -23.66
CA TYR A 287 -12.00 13.10 -22.46
C TYR A 287 -12.28 14.60 -22.22
N ASP A 288 -12.21 15.43 -23.26
CA ASP A 288 -12.47 16.87 -23.16
C ASP A 288 -13.94 17.17 -22.79
N GLU A 289 -14.90 16.36 -23.26
CA GLU A 289 -16.30 16.44 -22.80
C GLU A 289 -16.45 16.05 -21.33
N PHE A 290 -15.81 14.95 -20.92
CA PHE A 290 -15.80 14.50 -19.54
C PHE A 290 -15.25 15.56 -18.58
N VAL A 291 -14.09 16.17 -18.92
CA VAL A 291 -13.48 17.24 -18.13
C VAL A 291 -14.40 18.46 -18.05
N ARG A 292 -14.98 18.90 -19.17
CA ARG A 292 -15.93 20.02 -19.18
C ARG A 292 -17.12 19.78 -18.25
N ARG A 293 -17.72 18.58 -18.30
CA ARG A 293 -18.84 18.24 -17.43
C ARG A 293 -18.46 18.24 -15.95
N HIS A 294 -17.30 17.70 -15.58
CA HIS A 294 -16.87 17.70 -14.18
C HIS A 294 -16.34 19.05 -13.68
N SER A 295 -16.02 19.99 -14.59
CA SER A 295 -15.59 21.34 -14.22
C SER A 295 -16.73 22.27 -13.78
N SER A 296 -18.00 21.89 -13.99
CA SER A 296 -19.16 22.74 -13.67
C SER A 296 -19.45 22.79 -12.16
N GLU A 297 -19.23 21.70 -11.44
CA GLU A 297 -19.54 21.56 -10.02
C GLU A 297 -18.30 21.90 -9.18
N ARG A 298 -18.15 23.18 -8.84
CA ARG A 298 -16.96 23.68 -8.15
C ARG A 298 -17.26 24.57 -6.95
N VAL A 299 -16.38 24.51 -5.97
CA VAL A 299 -16.23 25.54 -4.94
C VAL A 299 -15.17 26.51 -5.40
N ASP A 300 -15.50 27.79 -5.37
CA ASP A 300 -14.54 28.85 -5.67
C ASP A 300 -13.56 29.03 -4.51
N TYR A 301 -12.30 29.27 -4.86
CA TYR A 301 -11.27 29.73 -3.94
C TYR A 301 -11.23 31.26 -4.00
N LEU A 302 -11.10 31.89 -2.84
CA LEU A 302 -10.88 33.32 -2.74
C LEU A 302 -9.48 33.55 -2.17
N ASP A 303 -8.75 34.52 -2.72
CA ASP A 303 -7.44 34.88 -2.17
C ASP A 303 -7.63 35.41 -0.72
N PRO A 304 -7.11 34.71 0.29
CA PRO A 304 -7.27 35.13 1.68
C PRO A 304 -6.54 36.44 1.99
N THR A 305 -5.56 36.86 1.17
CA THR A 305 -4.85 38.15 1.36
C THR A 305 -5.72 39.35 1.01
N GLU A 306 -6.73 39.16 0.14
CA GLU A 306 -7.70 40.19 -0.26
C GLU A 306 -9.01 40.13 0.53
N TYR A 307 -9.14 39.17 1.46
CA TYR A 307 -10.34 38.97 2.27
C TYR A 307 -10.17 39.53 3.68
N THR A 308 -11.22 40.15 4.21
CA THR A 308 -11.32 40.56 5.61
C THR A 308 -12.73 40.25 6.10
N GLY A 309 -12.83 39.57 7.22
CA GLY A 309 -14.13 39.24 7.81
C GLY A 309 -14.16 37.89 8.51
N ASP A 310 -15.38 37.40 8.67
CA ASP A 310 -15.68 36.18 9.39
C ASP A 310 -15.35 34.94 8.54
N ALA A 311 -14.81 33.91 9.17
CA ALA A 311 -14.50 32.64 8.55
C ALA A 311 -14.86 31.46 9.46
N PHE A 312 -14.92 30.26 8.90
CA PHE A 312 -15.32 29.04 9.58
C PHE A 312 -14.33 27.93 9.26
N LEU A 313 -13.88 27.22 10.29
CA LEU A 313 -12.87 26.17 10.18
C LEU A 313 -13.52 24.79 10.23
N GLY A 314 -13.19 23.93 9.29
CA GLY A 314 -13.51 22.51 9.33
C GLY A 314 -12.24 21.67 9.26
N ILE A 315 -12.16 20.64 10.10
CA ILE A 315 -11.05 19.69 10.15
C ILE A 315 -11.60 18.28 9.97
N ASP A 316 -10.97 17.49 9.10
CA ASP A 316 -11.17 16.05 8.98
C ASP A 316 -9.85 15.35 9.34
N ALA A 317 -9.79 14.82 10.57
CA ALA A 317 -8.67 14.07 11.09
C ALA A 317 -8.87 12.57 10.82
N GLY A 318 -8.72 12.16 9.57
CA GLY A 318 -8.84 10.77 9.14
C GLY A 318 -7.67 9.88 9.60
N SER A 319 -7.84 8.57 9.45
CA SER A 319 -6.82 7.57 9.81
C SER A 319 -5.53 7.73 8.99
N THR A 320 -5.69 8.03 7.70
CA THR A 320 -4.59 8.09 6.72
C THR A 320 -4.13 9.53 6.45
N THR A 321 -5.06 10.48 6.52
CA THR A 321 -4.85 11.85 6.05
C THR A 321 -5.55 12.82 6.97
N VAL A 322 -4.95 13.98 7.18
CA VAL A 322 -5.54 15.12 7.85
C VAL A 322 -5.86 16.18 6.82
N LYS A 323 -7.10 16.67 6.84
CA LYS A 323 -7.54 17.77 5.98
C LYS A 323 -8.09 18.89 6.83
N ALA A 324 -7.88 20.13 6.40
CA ALA A 324 -8.54 21.29 6.98
C ALA A 324 -8.96 22.25 5.87
N ALA A 325 -10.08 22.93 6.08
CA ALA A 325 -10.61 23.94 5.19
C ALA A 325 -11.15 25.12 6.01
N VAL A 326 -10.73 26.32 5.64
CA VAL A 326 -11.28 27.58 6.14
C VAL A 326 -12.15 28.16 5.04
N ILE A 327 -13.42 28.43 5.36
CA ILE A 327 -14.39 28.98 4.41
C ILE A 327 -14.90 30.36 4.88
N ASN A 328 -15.30 31.20 3.93
CA ASN A 328 -15.98 32.44 4.21
C ASN A 328 -17.52 32.24 4.35
N SER A 329 -18.24 33.32 4.62
CA SER A 329 -19.71 33.29 4.75
C SER A 329 -20.47 32.84 3.48
N ASP A 330 -19.84 33.00 2.31
CA ASP A 330 -20.38 32.63 0.99
C ASP A 330 -20.00 31.19 0.56
N ASP A 331 -19.47 30.38 1.48
CA ASP A 331 -19.03 28.99 1.25
C ASP A 331 -17.80 28.83 0.34
N LYS A 332 -17.05 29.91 0.09
CA LYS A 332 -15.79 29.88 -0.67
C LYS A 332 -14.63 29.48 0.23
N ILE A 333 -13.68 28.72 -0.30
CA ILE A 333 -12.49 28.31 0.46
C ILE A 333 -11.46 29.43 0.42
N LEU A 334 -10.97 29.80 1.61
CA LEU A 334 -9.91 30.79 1.82
C LEU A 334 -8.54 30.11 1.98
N TYR A 335 -8.51 29.01 2.73
CA TYR A 335 -7.26 28.28 3.01
C TYR A 335 -7.58 26.82 3.27
N SER A 336 -6.74 25.91 2.77
CA SER A 336 -6.96 24.47 2.96
C SER A 336 -5.66 23.69 2.96
N THR A 337 -5.66 22.52 3.59
CA THR A 337 -4.57 21.57 3.54
C THR A 337 -5.09 20.15 3.38
N TYR A 338 -4.27 19.30 2.74
CA TYR A 338 -4.46 17.86 2.65
C TYR A 338 -3.07 17.24 2.86
N LEU A 339 -2.88 16.57 3.99
CA LEU A 339 -1.58 15.99 4.36
C LEU A 339 -1.73 14.54 4.86
N PRO A 340 -0.70 13.69 4.70
CA PRO A 340 -0.64 12.40 5.39
C PRO A 340 -0.72 12.59 6.90
N ASN A 341 -1.47 11.73 7.60
CA ASN A 341 -1.61 11.79 9.06
C ASN A 341 -0.35 11.30 9.80
N SER A 342 0.40 10.37 9.19
CA SER A 342 1.63 9.75 9.74
C SER A 342 1.52 9.30 11.21
N GLY A 343 0.31 8.95 11.66
CA GLY A 343 0.01 8.45 13.01
C GLY A 343 -0.16 9.51 14.10
N ASN A 344 0.02 10.81 13.81
CA ASN A 344 -0.21 11.87 14.79
C ASN A 344 -0.77 13.15 14.14
N PRO A 345 -2.08 13.44 14.27
CA PRO A 345 -2.70 14.58 13.61
C PRO A 345 -2.44 15.92 14.31
N VAL A 346 -1.99 15.90 15.58
CA VAL A 346 -1.85 17.12 16.40
C VAL A 346 -0.81 18.11 15.83
N PRO A 347 0.43 17.70 15.50
CA PRO A 347 1.41 18.62 14.92
C PRO A 347 0.97 19.23 13.59
N ILE A 348 0.23 18.46 12.78
CA ILE A 348 -0.25 18.90 11.47
C ILE A 348 -1.26 20.03 11.62
N ILE A 349 -2.26 19.84 12.48
CA ILE A 349 -3.27 20.89 12.75
C ILE A 349 -2.66 22.08 13.45
N LYS A 350 -1.70 21.88 14.37
CA LYS A 350 -0.95 22.97 15.00
C LYS A 350 -0.29 23.85 13.94
N SER A 351 0.52 23.25 13.06
CA SER A 351 1.22 23.98 12.00
C SER A 351 0.25 24.66 11.04
N PHE A 352 -0.86 24.02 10.68
CA PHE A 352 -1.89 24.65 9.85
C PHE A 352 -2.49 25.91 10.48
N LEU A 353 -2.79 25.87 11.78
CA LEU A 353 -3.33 27.02 12.51
C LEU A 353 -2.29 28.13 12.71
N GLU A 354 -1.04 27.77 13.02
CA GLU A 354 0.07 28.73 13.13
C GLU A 354 0.26 29.49 11.80
N ASP A 355 0.36 28.74 10.70
CA ASP A 355 0.46 29.30 9.35
C ASP A 355 -0.73 30.21 9.00
N PHE A 356 -1.95 29.80 9.36
CA PHE A 356 -3.15 30.56 9.05
C PHE A 356 -3.20 31.89 9.82
N TYR A 357 -2.92 31.86 11.13
CA TYR A 357 -2.92 33.07 11.97
C TYR A 357 -1.80 34.04 11.58
N GLU A 358 -0.61 33.52 11.27
CA GLU A 358 0.52 34.37 10.84
C GLU A 358 0.26 35.05 9.49
N LYS A 359 -0.26 34.29 8.51
CA LYS A 359 -0.48 34.81 7.15
C LYS A 359 -1.72 35.68 7.05
N PHE A 360 -2.76 35.41 7.85
CA PHE A 360 -4.09 36.03 7.68
C PHE A 360 -4.67 36.60 8.99
N PRO A 361 -3.98 37.56 9.65
CA PRO A 361 -4.41 38.12 10.93
C PRO A 361 -5.73 38.91 10.85
N ASN A 362 -6.14 39.32 9.65
CA ASN A 362 -7.38 40.07 9.42
C ASN A 362 -8.62 39.18 9.25
N ILE A 363 -8.46 37.86 9.25
CA ILE A 363 -9.56 36.90 9.11
C ILE A 363 -9.88 36.31 10.49
N MET A 364 -11.14 36.48 10.94
CA MET A 364 -11.56 35.96 12.24
C MET A 364 -12.37 34.68 12.11
N ILE A 365 -11.85 33.58 12.68
CA ILE A 365 -12.61 32.33 12.77
C ILE A 365 -13.72 32.48 13.81
N LYS A 366 -14.98 32.42 13.36
CA LYS A 366 -16.18 32.54 14.22
C LYS A 366 -16.61 31.23 14.82
N SER A 367 -16.39 30.13 14.12
CA SER A 367 -16.66 28.80 14.63
C SER A 367 -15.79 27.74 13.96
N SER A 368 -15.59 26.62 14.65
CA SER A 368 -14.80 25.50 14.16
C SER A 368 -15.49 24.15 14.41
N ALA A 369 -15.31 23.20 13.50
CA ALA A 369 -15.75 21.82 13.72
C ALA A 369 -14.70 20.81 13.27
N VAL A 370 -14.69 19.65 13.93
CA VAL A 370 -13.78 18.55 13.60
C VAL A 370 -14.53 17.24 13.44
N THR A 371 -14.06 16.42 12.51
CA THR A 371 -14.55 15.07 12.23
C THR A 371 -13.40 14.07 12.00
N GLY A 372 -13.73 12.82 11.70
CA GLY A 372 -12.80 11.72 11.46
C GLY A 372 -12.32 11.02 12.74
N TYR A 373 -11.48 10.01 12.61
CA TYR A 373 -10.98 9.21 13.74
C TYR A 373 -10.23 10.03 14.81
N GLY A 374 -9.61 11.15 14.41
CA GLY A 374 -8.91 12.07 15.29
C GLY A 374 -9.79 13.15 15.91
N GLU A 375 -11.12 13.07 15.78
CA GLU A 375 -12.07 14.06 16.29
C GLU A 375 -11.78 14.44 17.74
N ASP A 376 -11.78 13.46 18.65
CA ASP A 376 -11.64 13.71 20.08
C ASP A 376 -10.29 14.33 20.45
N ILE A 377 -9.20 13.82 19.87
CA ILE A 377 -7.85 14.32 20.19
C ILE A 377 -7.66 15.76 19.70
N ILE A 378 -8.13 16.07 18.49
CA ILE A 378 -8.03 17.42 17.91
C ILE A 378 -8.95 18.40 18.64
N LYS A 379 -10.18 17.99 18.95
CA LYS A 379 -11.13 18.79 19.73
C LYS A 379 -10.56 19.17 21.10
N ASN A 380 -9.94 18.20 21.79
CA ASN A 380 -9.32 18.44 23.09
C ASN A 380 -8.02 19.25 23.01
N ALA A 381 -7.25 19.10 21.92
CA ALA A 381 -5.98 19.80 21.74
C ALA A 381 -6.15 21.29 21.42
N PHE A 382 -7.12 21.65 20.57
CA PHE A 382 -7.25 23.01 20.03
C PHE A 382 -8.57 23.71 20.42
N ASP A 383 -9.34 23.15 21.36
CA ASP A 383 -10.62 23.69 21.82
C ASP A 383 -11.65 23.91 20.68
N ILE A 384 -11.70 22.98 19.72
CA ILE A 384 -12.63 23.05 18.58
C ILE A 384 -14.10 23.10 19.08
N ASP A 385 -14.92 23.96 18.49
CA ASP A 385 -16.28 24.24 19.00
C ASP A 385 -17.21 23.03 18.94
N TYR A 386 -17.12 22.27 17.85
CA TYR A 386 -17.99 21.14 17.56
C TYR A 386 -17.18 19.91 17.16
N GLY A 387 -17.70 18.75 17.58
CA GLY A 387 -17.28 17.46 17.05
C GLY A 387 -18.48 16.86 16.31
N LEU A 388 -18.27 16.31 15.12
CA LEU A 388 -19.33 15.73 14.32
C LEU A 388 -18.91 14.38 13.73
N VAL A 389 -19.88 13.49 13.63
CA VAL A 389 -19.71 12.22 12.93
C VAL A 389 -19.40 12.48 11.45
N GLU A 390 -18.38 11.81 10.93
CA GLU A 390 -17.86 11.96 9.56
C GLU A 390 -18.95 11.82 8.49
N THR A 391 -19.90 10.91 8.70
CA THR A 391 -21.05 10.72 7.80
C THR A 391 -21.89 11.98 7.62
N ILE A 392 -22.05 12.78 8.69
CA ILE A 392 -22.78 14.05 8.65
C ILE A 392 -21.95 15.11 7.93
N ALA A 393 -20.64 15.16 8.16
CA ALA A 393 -19.75 16.11 7.47
C ALA A 393 -19.82 15.90 5.95
N HIS A 394 -19.59 14.67 5.50
CA HIS A 394 -19.60 14.31 4.08
C HIS A 394 -20.99 14.51 3.44
N TYR A 395 -22.07 14.23 4.17
CA TYR A 395 -23.43 14.49 3.71
C TYR A 395 -23.73 15.99 3.56
N THR A 396 -23.38 16.82 4.57
CA THR A 396 -23.53 18.28 4.52
C THR A 396 -22.80 18.87 3.32
N ALA A 397 -21.58 18.41 3.05
CA ALA A 397 -20.83 18.80 1.87
C ALA A 397 -21.53 18.36 0.56
N ALA A 398 -21.96 17.10 0.46
CA ALA A 398 -22.62 16.59 -0.76
C ALA A 398 -23.89 17.39 -1.12
N LYS A 399 -24.70 17.72 -0.10
CA LYS A 399 -25.96 18.43 -0.28
C LYS A 399 -25.79 19.83 -0.89
N LYS A 400 -24.62 20.45 -0.71
CA LYS A 400 -24.26 21.73 -1.32
C LYS A 400 -24.17 21.65 -2.85
N PHE A 401 -23.65 20.55 -3.38
CA PHE A 401 -23.52 20.32 -4.82
C PHE A 401 -24.79 19.69 -5.42
N LYS A 402 -25.46 18.84 -4.62
CA LYS A 402 -26.65 18.11 -5.07
C LYS A 402 -27.67 18.01 -3.95
N SER A 403 -28.65 18.92 -3.95
CA SER A 403 -29.66 18.99 -2.88
C SER A 403 -30.56 17.75 -2.77
N ASP A 404 -30.75 17.05 -3.88
CA ASP A 404 -31.52 15.81 -4.05
C ASP A 404 -30.63 14.56 -4.14
N VAL A 405 -29.46 14.58 -3.48
CA VAL A 405 -28.51 13.46 -3.48
C VAL A 405 -29.15 12.16 -2.96
N ASP A 406 -29.03 11.08 -3.73
CA ASP A 406 -29.54 9.75 -3.39
C ASP A 406 -28.44 8.88 -2.76
N PHE A 407 -27.20 9.09 -3.18
CA PHE A 407 -26.06 8.27 -2.77
C PHE A 407 -24.76 9.05 -2.79
N ILE A 408 -23.96 8.81 -1.75
CA ILE A 408 -22.61 9.36 -1.61
C ILE A 408 -21.66 8.19 -1.52
N ILE A 409 -20.53 8.30 -2.23
CA ILE A 409 -19.42 7.37 -2.10
C ILE A 409 -18.13 8.15 -1.90
N ASP A 410 -17.47 7.89 -0.78
CA ASP A 410 -16.13 8.36 -0.46
C ASP A 410 -15.14 7.19 -0.61
N ILE A 411 -14.23 7.28 -1.58
CA ILE A 411 -13.10 6.34 -1.71
C ILE A 411 -11.84 7.06 -1.24
N GLY A 412 -11.50 6.83 0.02
CA GLY A 412 -10.26 7.30 0.63
C GLY A 412 -9.04 6.49 0.21
N GLY A 413 -7.89 6.82 0.82
CA GLY A 413 -6.67 6.05 0.61
C GLY A 413 -6.79 4.63 1.17
N GLN A 414 -7.45 4.43 2.32
CA GLN A 414 -7.47 3.14 3.01
C GLN A 414 -8.87 2.61 3.29
N ASP A 415 -9.88 3.47 3.25
CA ASP A 415 -11.27 3.11 3.53
C ASP A 415 -12.22 3.52 2.40
N ILE A 416 -13.39 2.88 2.37
CA ILE A 416 -14.51 3.27 1.52
C ILE A 416 -15.71 3.50 2.42
N LYS A 417 -16.39 4.63 2.21
CA LYS A 417 -17.59 5.00 2.95
C LYS A 417 -18.71 5.34 1.98
N CYS A 418 -19.85 4.69 2.11
CA CYS A 418 -20.98 4.94 1.24
C CYS A 418 -22.23 5.21 2.05
N PHE A 419 -23.02 6.20 1.63
CA PHE A 419 -24.22 6.63 2.31
C PHE A 419 -25.38 6.61 1.32
N LYS A 420 -26.44 5.86 1.65
CA LYS A 420 -27.70 5.93 0.92
C LYS A 420 -28.63 6.90 1.62
N ILE A 421 -29.24 7.79 0.84
CA ILE A 421 -30.04 8.89 1.36
C ILE A 421 -31.47 8.71 0.88
N ARG A 422 -32.42 8.90 1.81
CA ARG A 422 -33.85 8.92 1.53
C ARG A 422 -34.48 10.06 2.29
N ASP A 423 -35.27 10.86 1.60
CA ASP A 423 -36.00 12.00 2.17
C ASP A 423 -35.10 12.96 2.99
N GLY A 424 -33.87 13.15 2.53
CA GLY A 424 -32.89 14.04 3.18
C GLY A 424 -32.25 13.48 4.45
N VAL A 425 -32.37 12.17 4.72
CA VAL A 425 -31.77 11.48 5.86
C VAL A 425 -30.93 10.30 5.37
N ILE A 426 -29.84 9.99 6.08
CA ILE A 426 -28.99 8.82 5.82
C ILE A 426 -29.75 7.56 6.25
N ASP A 427 -30.15 6.74 5.27
CA ASP A 427 -30.92 5.49 5.45
C ASP A 427 -30.00 4.29 5.69
N ASN A 428 -28.91 4.18 4.93
CA ASN A 428 -27.93 3.10 5.06
C ASN A 428 -26.50 3.63 4.97
N ILE A 429 -25.60 2.98 5.72
CA ILE A 429 -24.17 3.25 5.72
C ILE A 429 -23.45 1.94 5.37
N PHE A 430 -22.54 2.00 4.40
CA PHE A 430 -21.66 0.90 4.04
C PHE A 430 -20.21 1.33 4.28
N LEU A 431 -19.48 0.57 5.09
CA LEU A 431 -18.09 0.87 5.45
C LEU A 431 -17.19 -0.31 5.09
N ASN A 432 -16.02 0.00 4.56
CA ASN A 432 -14.92 -0.95 4.42
C ASN A 432 -13.64 -0.30 4.95
N GLU A 433 -13.24 -0.68 6.16
CA GLU A 433 -12.02 -0.19 6.82
C GLU A 433 -10.86 -1.20 6.72
N ALA A 434 -11.17 -2.47 6.41
CA ALA A 434 -10.18 -3.53 6.40
C ALA A 434 -9.55 -3.69 5.02
N CYS A 435 -10.34 -3.80 3.95
CA CYS A 435 -9.86 -4.26 2.65
C CYS A 435 -9.33 -3.13 1.75
N SER A 436 -8.07 -3.20 1.34
CA SER A 436 -7.46 -2.17 0.47
C SER A 436 -7.86 -2.28 -1.01
N SER A 437 -8.38 -3.41 -1.48
CA SER A 437 -8.57 -3.69 -2.92
C SER A 437 -9.57 -2.78 -3.66
N GLY A 438 -10.31 -1.94 -2.93
CA GLY A 438 -11.20 -0.93 -3.50
C GLY A 438 -10.82 0.51 -3.11
N CYS A 439 -9.63 0.74 -2.56
CA CYS A 439 -9.21 2.04 -2.03
C CYS A 439 -8.02 2.62 -2.81
N GLY A 440 -7.72 3.92 -2.67
CA GLY A 440 -6.62 4.57 -3.39
C GLY A 440 -5.23 3.97 -3.11
N SER A 441 -5.00 3.44 -1.90
CA SER A 441 -3.72 2.78 -1.54
C SER A 441 -3.43 1.53 -2.35
N PHE A 442 -4.46 0.88 -2.90
CA PHE A 442 -4.26 -0.22 -3.85
C PHE A 442 -3.56 0.29 -5.10
N LEU A 443 -4.07 1.35 -5.73
CA LEU A 443 -3.43 1.95 -6.91
C LEU A 443 -2.04 2.47 -6.59
N GLN A 444 -1.87 3.11 -5.42
CA GLN A 444 -0.57 3.62 -4.99
C GLN A 444 0.47 2.51 -4.81
N THR A 445 0.06 1.37 -4.23
CA THR A 445 0.95 0.20 -4.07
C THR A 445 1.41 -0.33 -5.42
N PHE A 446 0.51 -0.43 -6.40
CA PHE A 446 0.84 -0.89 -7.75
C PHE A 446 1.70 0.11 -8.52
N ALA A 447 1.39 1.40 -8.46
CA ALA A 447 2.19 2.46 -9.05
C ALA A 447 3.63 2.40 -8.52
N SER A 448 3.81 2.36 -7.20
CA SER A 448 5.15 2.26 -6.58
C SER A 448 5.86 0.95 -6.91
N ALA A 449 5.15 -0.18 -7.00
CA ALA A 449 5.75 -1.46 -7.39
C ALA A 449 6.27 -1.46 -8.85
N LEU A 450 5.73 -0.58 -9.69
CA LEU A 450 6.11 -0.37 -11.09
C LEU A 450 7.01 0.87 -11.27
N ASP A 451 7.47 1.49 -10.18
CA ASP A 451 8.33 2.69 -10.17
C ASP A 451 7.68 3.98 -10.73
N TYR A 452 6.37 4.13 -10.53
CA TYR A 452 5.59 5.33 -10.88
C TYR A 452 5.05 6.07 -9.66
N SER A 453 4.95 7.40 -9.79
CA SER A 453 4.08 8.20 -8.92
C SER A 453 2.61 7.85 -9.17
N ILE A 454 1.73 8.07 -8.19
CA ILE A 454 0.31 7.79 -8.38
C ILE A 454 -0.31 8.73 -9.42
N GLU A 455 0.18 9.96 -9.51
CA GLU A 455 -0.24 10.97 -10.47
C GLU A 455 0.13 10.58 -11.90
N ASP A 456 1.35 10.12 -12.14
CA ASP A 456 1.80 9.71 -13.47
C ASP A 456 1.17 8.38 -13.87
N PHE A 457 1.02 7.45 -12.93
CA PHE A 457 0.30 6.20 -13.16
C PHE A 457 -1.15 6.44 -13.59
N ALA A 458 -1.83 7.42 -12.97
CA ALA A 458 -3.18 7.83 -13.36
C ALA A 458 -3.23 8.43 -14.78
N LYS A 459 -2.23 9.24 -15.18
CA LYS A 459 -2.15 9.79 -16.54
C LYS A 459 -1.98 8.71 -17.59
N LEU A 460 -1.12 7.72 -17.34
CA LEU A 460 -0.93 6.58 -18.25
C LEU A 460 -2.24 5.82 -18.49
N GLY A 461 -3.06 5.64 -17.46
CA GLY A 461 -4.36 5.00 -17.59
C GLY A 461 -5.35 5.74 -18.50
N LEU A 462 -5.16 7.05 -18.75
CA LEU A 462 -5.98 7.82 -19.71
C LEU A 462 -5.65 7.48 -21.16
N GLU A 463 -4.43 7.02 -21.42
CA GLU A 463 -3.93 6.69 -22.76
C GLU A 463 -4.27 5.24 -23.17
N SER A 464 -4.82 4.45 -22.24
CA SER A 464 -5.20 3.07 -22.48
C SER A 464 -6.28 2.93 -23.56
N THR A 465 -5.98 2.09 -24.55
CA THR A 465 -6.93 1.73 -25.62
C THR A 465 -7.55 0.35 -25.38
N ARG A 466 -6.87 -0.52 -24.64
CA ARG A 466 -7.26 -1.91 -24.39
C ARG A 466 -7.05 -2.30 -22.92
N PRO A 467 -7.80 -1.71 -21.96
CA PRO A 467 -7.61 -1.97 -20.54
C PRO A 467 -7.64 -3.47 -20.20
N VAL A 468 -6.74 -3.93 -19.34
CA VAL A 468 -6.67 -5.34 -18.92
C VAL A 468 -7.88 -5.69 -18.06
N ASP A 469 -8.53 -6.83 -18.31
CA ASP A 469 -9.56 -7.36 -17.41
C ASP A 469 -8.93 -8.09 -16.21
N LEU A 470 -8.78 -7.34 -15.13
CA LEU A 470 -8.29 -7.86 -13.85
C LEU A 470 -9.43 -8.34 -12.92
N GLY A 471 -10.69 -8.13 -13.30
CA GLY A 471 -11.88 -8.51 -12.53
C GLY A 471 -12.00 -7.80 -11.18
N SER A 472 -12.80 -8.39 -10.26
CA SER A 472 -12.93 -7.93 -8.86
C SER A 472 -12.17 -8.89 -7.93
N ARG A 473 -10.89 -8.63 -7.67
CA ARG A 473 -10.06 -9.49 -6.81
C ARG A 473 -9.36 -8.71 -5.70
N CYS A 474 -8.97 -9.44 -4.66
CA CYS A 474 -8.16 -8.91 -3.57
C CYS A 474 -6.79 -8.47 -4.10
N THR A 475 -6.19 -7.44 -3.48
CA THR A 475 -4.84 -6.90 -3.76
C THR A 475 -3.79 -7.98 -3.94
N VAL A 476 -3.86 -9.03 -3.12
CA VAL A 476 -2.89 -10.14 -3.14
C VAL A 476 -2.95 -10.92 -4.45
N PHE A 477 -4.14 -11.32 -4.90
CA PHE A 477 -4.29 -12.00 -6.19
C PHE A 477 -4.06 -11.05 -7.37
N MET A 478 -4.28 -9.76 -7.15
CA MET A 478 -4.09 -8.75 -8.17
C MET A 478 -2.62 -8.64 -8.59
N ASN A 479 -1.66 -8.75 -7.66
CA ASN A 479 -0.23 -8.76 -7.98
C ASN A 479 0.11 -9.85 -9.01
N SER A 480 -0.40 -11.06 -8.81
CA SER A 480 -0.17 -12.16 -9.76
C SER A 480 -0.83 -11.90 -11.11
N GLN A 481 -2.04 -11.33 -11.13
CA GLN A 481 -2.76 -11.04 -12.38
C GLN A 481 -2.11 -9.91 -13.18
N VAL A 482 -1.65 -8.85 -12.51
CA VAL A 482 -0.92 -7.74 -13.17
C VAL A 482 0.34 -8.28 -13.82
N LYS A 483 1.12 -9.09 -13.10
CA LYS A 483 2.34 -9.70 -13.66
C LYS A 483 2.06 -10.67 -14.79
N GLN A 484 0.97 -11.43 -14.68
CA GLN A 484 0.56 -12.32 -15.76
C GLN A 484 0.19 -11.50 -17.00
N ALA A 485 -0.62 -10.44 -16.84
CA ALA A 485 -0.94 -9.53 -17.93
C ALA A 485 0.31 -8.89 -18.55
N GLN A 486 1.31 -8.53 -17.74
CA GLN A 486 2.62 -8.06 -18.25
C GLN A 486 3.36 -9.13 -19.05
N LYS A 487 3.41 -10.37 -18.55
CA LYS A 487 3.97 -11.52 -19.27
C LYS A 487 3.24 -11.79 -20.58
N ASP A 488 1.95 -11.46 -20.62
CA ASP A 488 1.07 -11.59 -21.78
C ASP A 488 1.08 -10.32 -22.65
N GLY A 489 1.99 -9.37 -22.39
CA GLY A 489 2.24 -8.21 -23.26
C GLY A 489 1.38 -6.98 -22.98
N ALA A 490 0.68 -6.90 -21.85
CA ALA A 490 -0.08 -5.71 -21.48
C ALA A 490 0.82 -4.50 -21.20
N SER A 491 0.44 -3.36 -21.77
CA SER A 491 1.08 -2.07 -21.55
C SER A 491 0.82 -1.54 -20.12
N ILE A 492 1.63 -0.60 -19.66
CA ILE A 492 1.44 0.01 -18.32
C ILE A 492 0.14 0.85 -18.29
N GLU A 493 -0.19 1.47 -19.41
CA GLU A 493 -1.43 2.21 -19.67
C GLU A 493 -2.64 1.29 -19.45
N ASP A 494 -2.65 0.11 -20.09
CA ASP A 494 -3.74 -0.86 -20.01
C ASP A 494 -3.85 -1.50 -18.62
N ILE A 495 -2.72 -1.70 -17.94
CA ILE A 495 -2.69 -2.18 -16.54
C ILE A 495 -3.24 -1.11 -15.60
N SER A 496 -2.85 0.15 -15.76
CA SER A 496 -3.35 1.26 -14.94
C SER A 496 -4.87 1.44 -15.07
N ALA A 497 -5.38 1.39 -16.30
CA ALA A 497 -6.81 1.41 -16.57
C ALA A 497 -7.53 0.17 -15.99
N GLY A 498 -6.96 -1.02 -16.18
CA GLY A 498 -7.51 -2.27 -15.64
C GLY A 498 -7.59 -2.29 -14.10
N LEU A 499 -6.55 -1.77 -13.43
CA LEU A 499 -6.52 -1.64 -11.97
C LEU A 499 -7.55 -0.62 -11.47
N SER A 500 -7.70 0.51 -12.17
CA SER A 500 -8.70 1.53 -11.86
C SER A 500 -10.13 0.97 -11.97
N ILE A 501 -10.40 0.16 -13.00
CA ILE A 501 -11.67 -0.57 -13.15
C ILE A 501 -11.84 -1.60 -12.01
N SER A 502 -10.79 -2.32 -11.64
CA SER A 502 -10.87 -3.26 -10.51
C SER A 502 -11.21 -2.57 -9.19
N VAL A 503 -10.67 -1.38 -8.92
CA VAL A 503 -11.00 -0.60 -7.71
C VAL A 503 -12.50 -0.32 -7.65
N VAL A 504 -13.06 0.17 -8.77
CA VAL A 504 -14.49 0.45 -8.91
C VAL A 504 -15.33 -0.82 -8.72
N LYS A 505 -14.98 -1.92 -9.40
CA LYS A 505 -15.70 -3.19 -9.27
C LYS A 505 -15.67 -3.73 -7.84
N ASN A 506 -14.53 -3.61 -7.16
CA ASN A 506 -14.41 -4.01 -5.75
C ASN A 506 -15.29 -3.13 -4.84
N ALA A 507 -15.31 -1.81 -5.05
CA ALA A 507 -16.18 -0.90 -4.30
C ALA A 507 -17.67 -1.26 -4.51
N LEU A 508 -18.11 -1.38 -5.76
CA LEU A 508 -19.51 -1.62 -6.11
C LEU A 508 -20.01 -3.01 -5.70
N TYR A 509 -19.24 -4.06 -5.99
CA TYR A 509 -19.74 -5.43 -5.87
C TYR A 509 -19.32 -6.14 -4.57
N LYS A 510 -18.25 -5.71 -3.91
CA LYS A 510 -17.79 -6.34 -2.66
C LYS A 510 -18.16 -5.54 -1.42
N VAL A 511 -18.05 -4.21 -1.48
CA VAL A 511 -18.37 -3.33 -0.35
C VAL A 511 -19.84 -2.95 -0.36
N ILE A 512 -20.31 -2.28 -1.41
CA ILE A 512 -21.69 -1.79 -1.50
C ILE A 512 -22.65 -2.96 -1.78
N ARG A 513 -22.18 -3.99 -2.50
CA ARG A 513 -23.00 -5.10 -3.01
C ARG A 513 -24.21 -4.58 -3.80
N ALA A 514 -23.95 -3.57 -4.64
CA ALA A 514 -24.97 -2.95 -5.47
C ALA A 514 -25.61 -4.01 -6.38
N SER A 515 -26.93 -4.17 -6.31
CA SER A 515 -27.67 -5.10 -7.17
C SER A 515 -27.90 -4.54 -8.57
N SER A 516 -27.86 -3.22 -8.72
CA SER A 516 -27.98 -2.47 -9.98
C SER A 516 -27.60 -1.00 -9.76
N ALA A 517 -27.36 -0.26 -10.84
CA ALA A 517 -27.16 1.20 -10.75
C ALA A 517 -28.38 1.92 -10.14
N ASP A 518 -29.60 1.44 -10.43
CA ASP A 518 -30.83 2.00 -9.85
C ASP A 518 -30.92 1.82 -8.33
N SER A 519 -30.29 0.78 -7.78
CA SER A 519 -30.23 0.58 -6.33
C SER A 519 -29.47 1.70 -5.60
N LEU A 520 -28.60 2.43 -6.31
CA LEU A 520 -27.83 3.57 -5.82
C LEU A 520 -28.50 4.92 -6.08
N GLY A 521 -29.66 4.95 -6.76
CA GLY A 521 -30.34 6.19 -7.11
C GLY A 521 -29.66 6.95 -8.27
N LYS A 522 -30.27 8.05 -8.68
CA LYS A 522 -29.88 8.82 -9.87
C LYS A 522 -28.84 9.89 -9.56
N ASN A 523 -28.94 10.48 -8.38
CA ASN A 523 -28.16 11.62 -7.94
C ASN A 523 -27.00 11.13 -7.06
N ILE A 524 -25.89 10.76 -7.71
CA ILE A 524 -24.70 10.21 -7.04
C ILE A 524 -23.62 11.28 -6.92
N VAL A 525 -23.12 11.50 -5.70
CA VAL A 525 -21.97 12.36 -5.42
C VAL A 525 -20.77 11.50 -5.02
N VAL A 526 -19.66 11.65 -5.73
CA VAL A 526 -18.41 10.94 -5.44
C VAL A 526 -17.43 11.86 -4.70
N GLN A 527 -16.72 11.32 -3.72
CA GLN A 527 -15.87 12.02 -2.77
C GLN A 527 -14.62 11.19 -2.46
N GLY A 528 -13.61 11.82 -1.86
CA GLY A 528 -12.35 11.19 -1.53
C GLY A 528 -11.24 11.47 -2.53
N GLY A 529 -10.00 11.29 -2.06
CA GLY A 529 -8.80 11.56 -2.86
C GLY A 529 -8.67 10.65 -4.09
N THR A 530 -9.24 9.45 -4.05
CA THR A 530 -9.14 8.49 -5.16
C THR A 530 -9.87 8.98 -6.41
N PHE A 531 -10.94 9.76 -6.27
CA PHE A 531 -11.66 10.34 -7.42
C PHE A 531 -10.98 11.56 -8.05
N HIS A 532 -9.83 12.01 -7.54
CA HIS A 532 -8.95 12.89 -8.31
C HIS A 532 -8.35 12.17 -9.53
N ASN A 533 -8.32 10.83 -9.52
CA ASN A 533 -7.97 10.03 -10.68
C ASN A 533 -9.17 9.95 -11.64
N ASP A 534 -9.07 10.61 -12.78
CA ASP A 534 -10.09 10.63 -13.84
C ASP A 534 -10.38 9.23 -14.42
N VAL A 535 -9.38 8.34 -14.44
CA VAL A 535 -9.53 6.95 -14.89
C VAL A 535 -10.48 6.19 -13.96
N VAL A 536 -10.33 6.37 -12.64
CA VAL A 536 -11.23 5.77 -11.63
C VAL A 536 -12.64 6.36 -11.75
N LEU A 537 -12.74 7.69 -11.88
CA LEU A 537 -14.03 8.35 -12.03
C LEU A 537 -14.78 7.87 -13.28
N ARG A 538 -14.09 7.80 -14.42
CA ARG A 538 -14.67 7.32 -15.68
C ARG A 538 -15.05 5.85 -15.59
N ALA A 539 -14.21 5.02 -14.98
CA ALA A 539 -14.53 3.61 -14.74
C ALA A 539 -15.80 3.46 -13.89
N PHE A 540 -15.99 4.32 -12.89
CA PHE A 540 -17.18 4.33 -12.04
C PHE A 540 -18.44 4.66 -12.84
N GLU A 541 -18.39 5.68 -13.70
CA GLU A 541 -19.53 6.06 -14.55
C GLU A 541 -19.88 4.99 -15.59
N LYS A 542 -18.87 4.38 -16.21
CA LYS A 542 -19.10 3.31 -17.20
C LYS A 542 -19.65 2.03 -16.56
N GLU A 543 -19.13 1.63 -15.40
CA GLU A 543 -19.62 0.43 -14.68
C GLU A 543 -21.08 0.59 -14.21
N LEU A 544 -21.48 1.82 -13.85
CA LEU A 544 -22.87 2.15 -13.49
C LEU A 544 -23.74 2.53 -14.69
N ASN A 545 -23.15 2.76 -15.86
CA ASN A 545 -23.80 3.40 -17.00
C ASN A 545 -24.57 4.68 -16.60
N ARG A 546 -23.93 5.54 -15.79
CA ARG A 546 -24.56 6.73 -15.20
C ARG A 546 -23.51 7.80 -14.89
N ASN A 547 -23.84 9.04 -15.23
CA ASN A 547 -23.04 10.21 -14.86
C ASN A 547 -23.14 10.49 -13.36
N VAL A 548 -22.03 10.89 -12.75
CA VAL A 548 -21.96 11.24 -11.32
C VAL A 548 -21.45 12.67 -11.12
N VAL A 549 -21.65 13.21 -9.93
CA VAL A 549 -21.15 14.53 -9.53
C VAL A 549 -19.84 14.35 -8.76
N ARG A 550 -18.73 14.84 -9.31
CA ARG A 550 -17.45 14.98 -8.61
C ARG A 550 -17.18 16.46 -8.35
N PRO A 551 -17.22 16.93 -7.09
CA PRO A 551 -16.74 18.26 -6.73
C PRO A 551 -15.24 18.42 -7.00
N ASN A 552 -14.80 19.62 -7.39
CA ASN A 552 -13.36 19.94 -7.53
C ASN A 552 -12.55 19.69 -6.25
N ILE A 553 -13.22 19.73 -5.10
CA ILE A 553 -12.66 19.49 -3.76
C ILE A 553 -12.98 18.09 -3.22
N SER A 554 -13.13 17.06 -4.08
CA SER A 554 -13.55 15.71 -3.66
C SER A 554 -12.73 15.16 -2.48
N GLY A 555 -11.42 15.42 -2.41
CA GLY A 555 -10.56 15.03 -1.28
C GLY A 555 -10.75 15.82 0.03
N LEU A 556 -11.41 16.98 0.02
CA LEU A 556 -11.62 17.86 1.17
C LEU A 556 -13.05 17.83 1.72
N MET A 557 -13.93 16.98 1.19
CA MET A 557 -15.37 17.00 1.47
C MET A 557 -15.71 16.89 2.96
N GLY A 558 -14.98 16.07 3.74
CA GLY A 558 -15.16 15.97 5.18
C GLY A 558 -14.85 17.28 5.91
N ALA A 559 -13.70 17.90 5.61
CA ALA A 559 -13.30 19.18 6.20
C ALA A 559 -14.23 20.32 5.75
N TYR A 560 -14.59 20.38 4.47
CA TYR A 560 -15.52 21.37 3.94
C TYR A 560 -16.91 21.25 4.58
N GLY A 561 -17.43 20.04 4.71
CA GLY A 561 -18.70 19.76 5.38
C GLY A 561 -18.69 20.12 6.87
N ALA A 562 -17.58 19.89 7.56
CA ALA A 562 -17.39 20.33 8.94
C ALA A 562 -17.40 21.87 9.03
N ALA A 563 -16.76 22.58 8.08
CA ALA A 563 -16.75 24.04 8.04
C ALA A 563 -18.15 24.62 7.78
N LEU A 564 -18.91 24.01 6.85
CA LEU A 564 -20.33 24.36 6.60
C LEU A 564 -21.18 24.17 7.87
N PHE A 565 -21.00 23.03 8.55
CA PHE A 565 -21.71 22.76 9.81
C PHE A 565 -21.36 23.80 10.89
N ALA A 566 -20.08 24.18 11.02
CA ALA A 566 -19.63 25.20 11.94
C ALA A 566 -20.25 26.57 11.62
N LYS A 567 -20.42 26.90 10.33
CA LYS A 567 -21.11 28.12 9.88
C LYS A 567 -22.59 28.13 10.28
N GLU A 568 -23.30 27.04 10.02
CA GLU A 568 -24.73 26.93 10.34
C GLU A 568 -24.99 26.98 11.85
N ASN A 569 -24.03 26.52 12.65
CA ASN A 569 -24.10 26.47 14.12
C ASN A 569 -23.17 27.51 14.77
N ALA A 570 -22.87 28.61 14.08
CA ALA A 570 -21.91 29.58 14.56
C ALA A 570 -22.28 30.12 15.96
N LYS A 571 -21.32 30.09 16.88
CA LYS A 571 -21.46 30.70 18.21
C LYS A 571 -21.16 32.20 18.13
N GLU A 572 -21.64 32.97 19.10
CA GLU A 572 -21.22 34.37 19.25
C GLU A 572 -19.71 34.51 19.47
N LYS A 573 -19.09 33.51 20.10
CA LYS A 573 -17.65 33.44 20.35
C LYS A 573 -17.15 32.00 20.24
N THR A 574 -16.11 31.79 19.44
CA THR A 574 -15.44 30.49 19.31
C THR A 574 -14.64 30.15 20.57
N SER A 575 -14.62 28.86 20.92
CA SER A 575 -13.69 28.30 21.91
C SER A 575 -12.31 28.02 21.34
N LEU A 576 -12.13 28.06 20.01
CA LEU A 576 -10.90 27.72 19.30
C LEU A 576 -9.69 28.42 19.94
N ILE A 577 -8.61 27.66 20.13
CA ILE A 577 -7.36 28.14 20.67
C ILE A 577 -6.86 29.39 19.90
N LYS A 578 -6.37 30.38 20.64
CA LYS A 578 -5.83 31.61 20.05
C LYS A 578 -4.37 31.48 19.69
N GLU A 579 -3.88 32.38 18.82
CA GLU A 579 -2.49 32.43 18.38
C GLU A 579 -1.49 32.45 19.55
N GLU A 580 -1.74 33.24 20.60
CA GLU A 580 -0.83 33.33 21.74
C GLU A 580 -0.76 32.01 22.52
N GLN A 581 -1.89 31.33 22.67
CA GLN A 581 -1.97 30.04 23.37
C GLN A 581 -1.38 28.90 22.52
N LEU A 582 -1.47 29.02 21.19
CA LEU A 582 -0.92 28.07 20.24
C LEU A 582 0.61 28.09 20.23
N LYS A 583 1.23 29.28 20.35
CA LYS A 583 2.69 29.43 20.49
C LYS A 583 3.24 28.71 21.72
N GLU A 584 2.49 28.68 22.80
CA GLU A 584 2.84 27.98 24.03
C GLU A 584 2.42 26.50 24.03
N PHE A 585 1.82 25.98 22.95
CA PHE A 585 1.23 24.63 22.92
C PHE A 585 2.27 23.53 23.11
N VAL A 586 2.07 22.73 24.16
CA VAL A 586 2.83 21.53 24.50
C VAL A 586 1.90 20.31 24.55
N HIS A 587 2.28 19.27 23.80
CA HIS A 587 1.63 17.96 23.85
C HIS A 587 2.60 16.93 24.43
N LYS A 588 2.18 16.29 25.53
CA LYS A 588 2.94 15.18 26.14
C LYS A 588 2.09 13.91 26.10
N ALA A 589 2.59 12.87 25.42
CA ALA A 589 1.97 11.54 25.43
C ALA A 589 2.75 10.62 26.39
N LYS A 590 2.03 9.95 27.29
CA LYS A 590 2.60 8.94 28.20
C LYS A 590 1.81 7.64 28.13
N VAL A 591 2.52 6.54 27.92
CA VAL A 591 1.94 5.19 27.98
C VAL A 591 1.83 4.74 29.44
N VAL A 592 0.65 4.29 29.85
CA VAL A 592 0.36 3.77 31.19
C VAL A 592 -0.36 2.43 31.10
N THR A 593 -0.17 1.53 32.06
CA THR A 593 -0.93 0.28 32.12
C THR A 593 -2.15 0.48 33.01
N CYS A 594 -3.35 0.24 32.49
CA CYS A 594 -4.60 0.30 33.22
C CYS A 594 -4.70 -0.85 34.23
N GLY A 595 -4.79 -0.55 35.53
CA GLY A 595 -4.97 -1.56 36.59
C GLY A 595 -6.43 -1.83 36.98
N LEU A 596 -7.41 -1.34 36.21
CA LEU A 596 -8.82 -1.32 36.64
C LEU A 596 -9.60 -2.63 36.38
N CYS A 597 -9.00 -3.57 35.66
CA CYS A 597 -9.50 -4.93 35.46
C CYS A 597 -8.38 -5.86 34.95
N ASN A 598 -8.66 -7.15 34.84
CA ASN A 598 -7.71 -8.17 34.40
C ASN A 598 -7.18 -7.96 32.95
N ASN A 599 -7.81 -7.08 32.15
CA ASN A 599 -7.36 -6.81 30.78
C ASN A 599 -6.05 -6.01 30.72
N SER A 600 -5.65 -5.32 31.79
CA SER A 600 -4.39 -4.60 31.88
C SER A 600 -4.05 -3.72 30.65
N CYS A 601 -5.06 -3.01 30.11
CA CYS A 601 -4.93 -2.28 28.84
C CYS A 601 -3.77 -1.27 28.88
N LYS A 602 -2.97 -1.16 27.82
CA LYS A 602 -2.01 -0.07 27.66
C LYS A 602 -2.75 1.17 27.16
N LEU A 603 -2.81 2.21 27.98
CA LEU A 603 -3.44 3.48 27.68
C LEU A 603 -2.38 4.49 27.28
N THR A 604 -2.73 5.40 26.39
CA THR A 604 -1.91 6.57 26.06
C THR A 604 -2.62 7.82 26.58
N VAL A 605 -2.01 8.43 27.59
CA VAL A 605 -2.50 9.66 28.22
C VAL A 605 -1.83 10.85 27.53
N ASN A 606 -2.60 11.55 26.71
CA ASN A 606 -2.21 12.79 26.05
C ASN A 606 -2.53 13.95 26.98
N THR A 607 -1.54 14.76 27.36
CA THR A 607 -1.72 15.94 28.21
C THR A 607 -1.41 17.20 27.40
N PHE A 608 -2.30 18.20 27.51
CA PHE A 608 -2.21 19.51 26.86
C PHE A 608 -2.04 20.64 27.88
N ASN A 609 -1.75 21.87 27.43
CA ASN A 609 -1.40 23.04 28.26
C ASN A 609 -2.29 23.26 29.50
N ASN A 610 -3.59 23.03 29.40
CA ASN A 610 -4.54 23.26 30.50
C ASN A 610 -4.70 22.05 31.45
N ASN A 611 -3.70 21.16 31.54
CA ASN A 611 -3.79 19.85 32.20
C ASN A 611 -4.94 18.95 31.71
N ARG A 612 -5.56 19.30 30.57
CA ARG A 612 -6.56 18.45 29.93
C ARG A 612 -5.90 17.18 29.46
N LYS A 613 -6.59 16.08 29.68
CA LYS A 613 -6.11 14.74 29.36
C LYS A 613 -7.07 14.10 28.37
N PHE A 614 -6.52 13.59 27.28
CA PHE A 614 -7.20 12.66 26.39
C PHE A 614 -6.55 11.28 26.56
N ILE A 615 -7.36 10.29 26.93
CA ILE A 615 -6.88 8.93 27.17
C ILE A 615 -7.35 8.05 26.01
N GLY A 616 -6.39 7.56 25.23
CA GLY A 616 -6.62 6.56 24.17
C GLY A 616 -6.16 5.16 24.58
N GLY A 617 -6.57 4.14 23.82
CA GLY A 617 -6.17 2.73 24.04
C GLY A 617 -6.97 1.98 25.11
N ASN A 618 -8.02 2.60 25.64
CA ASN A 618 -8.94 1.95 26.57
C ASN A 618 -9.94 1.05 25.81
N ARG A 619 -10.13 -0.18 26.31
CA ARG A 619 -11.17 -1.12 25.82
C ARG A 619 -12.51 -1.00 26.56
N CYS A 620 -12.57 -0.09 27.54
CA CYS A 620 -13.77 0.19 28.34
C CYS A 620 -13.69 1.64 28.81
N GLU A 621 -14.80 2.20 29.27
CA GLU A 621 -14.87 3.60 29.68
C GLU A 621 -14.21 3.88 31.04
N ARG A 622 -13.98 2.86 31.88
CA ARG A 622 -13.48 3.01 33.26
C ARG A 622 -12.28 3.96 33.44
N PRO A 623 -11.26 3.97 32.54
CA PRO A 623 -10.12 4.89 32.66
C PRO A 623 -10.45 6.34 32.32
N ILE A 624 -11.55 6.57 31.59
CA ILE A 624 -12.03 7.89 31.17
C ILE A 624 -12.90 8.50 32.29
N VAL A 625 -13.68 7.68 33.01
CA VAL A 625 -14.65 8.15 34.03
C VAL A 625 -14.02 8.43 35.41
N SER A 626 -12.70 8.54 35.56
CA SER A 626 -12.12 8.89 36.87
C SER A 626 -12.40 10.37 37.20
N LYS A 627 -13.45 10.57 38.02
CA LYS A 627 -13.99 11.78 38.66
C LYS A 627 -13.13 13.05 38.61
N SER A 628 -13.78 14.12 38.11
CA SER A 628 -13.80 15.52 38.58
C SER A 628 -12.90 15.89 39.75
#